data_AF-A0A1M6E3U5-F1
#
_entry.id   AF-A0A1M6E3U5-F1
#
_cell.length_a   1.000
_cell.length_b   1.000
_cell.length_c   1.000
_cell.angle_alpha   90.00
_cell.angle_beta   90.00
_cell.angle_gamma   90.00
#
_symmetry.space_group_name_H-M   'P 1'
#
loop_
_entity.id
_entity.type
_entity.pdbx_description
1 polymer ?
#
loop_
_entity_poly.entity_id
_entity_poly.type
_entity_poly.pdbx_seq_one_letter_code
_entity_poly.pdbx_strand_id
1 'polypeptide(L)' 'MTLTNLTCKTANPGETRRKLFDGSGMYLLVRLGGTKNLADVT' A
#
# COMPACT_ATOMS: atom_id res chain seq x y z
N MET A 1 -6.24 -1.40 10.14
CA MET A 1 -6.68 -0.02 9.85
C MET A 1 -7.13 -0.04 8.40
N THR A 2 -8.40 0.22 8.13
CA THR A 2 -8.95 0.12 6.78
C THR A 2 -8.22 1.06 5.81
N LEU A 3 -7.78 0.54 4.67
CA LEU A 3 -7.27 1.37 3.58
C LEU A 3 -8.40 2.22 2.99
N THR A 4 -8.19 3.52 2.93
CA THR A 4 -9.08 4.47 2.26
C THR A 4 -8.48 4.93 0.93
N ASN A 5 -9.33 5.39 0.01
CA ASN A 5 -8.87 5.98 -1.25
C ASN A 5 -7.87 7.13 -1.01
N LEU A 6 -8.10 7.95 0.03
CA LEU A 6 -7.18 9.02 0.43
C LEU A 6 -5.81 8.46 0.84
N THR A 7 -5.77 7.48 1.74
CA THR A 7 -4.51 6.87 2.18
C THR A 7 -3.75 6.18 1.04
N CYS A 8 -4.45 5.58 0.08
CA CYS A 8 -3.83 4.97 -1.09
C CYS A 8 -3.21 6.03 -2.01
N LYS A 9 -3.88 7.17 -2.21
CA LYS A 9 -3.39 8.27 -3.06
C LYS A 9 -2.18 8.98 -2.45
N THR A 10 -2.22 9.27 -1.15
CA THR A 10 -1.15 10.01 -0.44
C THR A 10 0.03 9.14 -0.02
N ALA A 11 -0.04 7.83 -0.22
CA ALA A 11 1.09 6.94 0.04
C ALA A 11 2.26 7.27 -0.90
N ASN A 12 3.33 7.83 -0.34
CA ASN A 12 4.52 8.20 -1.11
C ASN A 12 5.43 6.98 -1.31
N PRO A 13 6.05 6.85 -2.50
CA PRO A 13 7.20 5.96 -2.67
C PRO A 13 8.35 6.47 -1.78
N GLY A 14 8.74 5.66 -0.79
CA GLY A 14 9.95 5.91 -0.02
C GLY A 14 11.19 5.32 -0.70
N GLU A 15 12.35 5.35 -0.05
CA GLU A 15 13.60 4.73 -0.53
C GLU A 15 13.56 3.20 -0.57
N THR A 16 12.56 2.60 0.04
CA THR A 16 12.30 1.15 0.00
C THR A 16 10.83 0.86 -0.28
N ARG A 17 10.56 -0.35 -0.78
CA ARG A 17 9.19 -0.85 -0.98
C ARG A 17 8.43 -0.89 0.34
N ARG A 18 7.19 -0.39 0.36
CA ARG A 18 6.36 -0.32 1.57
C ARG A 18 5.05 -1.08 1.39
N LYS A 19 4.62 -1.82 2.43
CA LYS A 19 3.30 -2.44 2.51
C LYS A 19 2.41 -1.64 3.47
N LEU A 20 1.20 -1.30 3.04
CA LEU A 20 0.18 -0.69 3.89
C LEU A 20 -0.95 -1.68 4.08
N PHE A 21 -1.08 -2.23 5.28
CA PHE A 21 -2.07 -3.27 5.59
C PHE A 21 -3.43 -2.66 5.90
N ASP A 22 -4.50 -3.26 5.37
CA ASP A 22 -5.88 -2.86 5.68
C ASP A 22 -6.40 -3.46 7.00
N GLY A 23 -5.74 -4.51 7.51
CA GLY A 23 -6.14 -5.25 8.71
C GLY A 23 -7.17 -6.36 8.47
N SER A 24 -7.52 -6.64 7.20
CA SER A 24 -8.41 -7.73 6.76
C SER A 24 -7.71 -8.74 5.86
N GLY A 25 -6.37 -8.77 5.89
CA GLY A 25 -5.58 -9.71 5.09
C GLY A 25 -5.19 -9.17 3.72
N MET A 26 -5.40 -7.89 3.42
CA MET A 26 -4.87 -7.25 2.22
C MET A 26 -3.82 -6.19 2.54
N TYR A 27 -3.01 -5.84 1.55
CA TYR A 27 -2.13 -4.70 1.62
C TYR A 27 -1.99 -3.97 0.29
N LEU A 28 -1.69 -2.67 0.36
CA LEU A 28 -1.20 -1.89 -0.76
C LEU A 28 0.33 -1.93 -0.78
N LEU A 29 0.92 -2.45 -1.85
CA LEU A 29 2.35 -2.39 -2.13
C LEU A 29 2.67 -1.07 -2.85
N VAL A 30 3.52 -0.25 -2.25
CA VAL A 30 4.06 0.97 -2.84
C VAL A 30 5.50 0.72 -3.24
N ARG A 31 5.80 0.79 -4.54
CA ARG A 31 7.16 0.61 -5.09
C ARG A 31 7.88 1.95 -5.24
N LEU A 32 9.20 1.89 -5.40
CA LEU A 32 10.10 3.04 -5.56
C LEU A 32 9.69 3.99 -6.70
N GLY A 33 9.20 3.46 -7.82
CA GLY A 33 8.74 4.26 -8.96
C GLY A 33 7.33 4.86 -8.80
N GLY A 34 6.74 4.81 -7.61
CA GLY A 34 5.39 5.31 -7.35
C GLY A 34 4.26 4.37 -7.78
N THR A 35 4.58 3.23 -8.42
CA THR A 35 3.58 2.19 -8.75
C THR A 35 2.97 1.61 -7.48
N LYS A 36 1.64 1.46 -7.49
CA LYS A 36 0.85 0.93 -6.37
C LYS A 36 0.07 -0.29 -6.82
N ASN A 37 0.16 -1.39 -6.08
CA ASN A 37 -0.57 -2.62 -6.36
C ASN A 37 -1.29 -3.10 -5.09
N LEU A 38 -2.51 -3.60 -5.25
CA LEU A 38 -3.21 -4.28 -4.18
C LEU A 38 -2.85 -5.78 -4.22
N ALA A 39 -2.63 -6.38 -3.07
CA ALA A 39 -2.33 -7.81 -2.93
C ALA A 39 -2.90 -8.37 -1.64
N ASP A 40 -3.20 -9.67 -1.66
CA ASP A 40 -3.56 -10.45 -0.48
C ASP A 40 -2.29 -10.86 0.30
N VAL A 41 -2.45 -11.12 1.60
CA VAL A 41 -1.38 -11.50 2.54
C VAL A 41 -1.10 -13.01 2.53
N THR A 42 -1.92 -13.85 1.87
CA THR A 42 -1.67 -15.28 1.64
C THR A 42 -0.32 -15.56 0.99
#